data_AF-A0AB37TNL9-F1
#
_entry.id   AF-A0AB37TNL9-F1
#
_cell.length_a   1.000
_cell.length_b   1.000
_cell.length_c   1.000
_cell.angle_alpha   90.00
_cell.angle_beta   90.00
_cell.angle_gamma   90.00
#
_symmetry.space_group_name_H-M   'P 1'
#
loop_
_entity.id
_entity.type
_entity.pdbx_description
1 polymer ?
#
loop_
_entity_poly.entity_id
_entity_poly.type
_entity_poly.pdbx_seq_one_letter_code
_entity_poly.pdbx_strand_id
1 'polypeptide(L)'
;MDAEAVRAALRGPAAAFWAAERLNEALGEPLPFGRPRVTAAAVGHLVRAGQLAYLGGDADHPDVHPDQVEALARRRDLPVILDRHVPLGPDQAAVRLGVRRVDFDRMVDLGWITPTGAVEIDYKRQGGVTRVPLYSAQDVALLPVIRPEVDWRELRTVAPGRRSPLSALTPPPPRGGTRC
;
A
#
# COMPACT_ATOMS: atom_id res chain seq x y z
N MET A 1 20.91 33.63 3.75
CA MET A 1 21.14 32.23 3.38
C MET A 1 21.06 31.44 4.68
N ASP A 2 20.12 30.52 4.80
CA ASP A 2 19.86 29.80 6.06
C ASP A 2 20.87 28.66 6.25
N ALA A 3 21.58 28.66 7.38
CA ALA A 3 22.59 27.66 7.71
C ALA A 3 21.97 26.26 7.93
N GLU A 4 20.69 26.20 8.32
CA GLU A 4 19.94 24.95 8.40
C GLU A 4 19.67 24.41 7.00
N ALA A 5 19.21 25.25 6.06
CA ALA A 5 19.03 24.89 4.65
C ALA A 5 20.33 24.44 3.96
N VAL A 6 21.49 25.01 4.33
CA VAL A 6 22.80 24.58 3.82
C VAL A 6 23.25 23.26 4.44
N ARG A 7 23.03 23.03 5.74
CA ARG A 7 23.33 21.74 6.39
C ARG A 7 22.40 20.62 5.91
N ALA A 8 21.14 20.95 5.67
CA ALA A 8 20.13 20.10 5.03
C ALA A 8 20.61 19.62 3.65
N ALA A 9 21.06 20.56 2.80
CA ALA A 9 21.58 20.27 1.46
C ALA A 9 22.90 19.46 1.47
N LEU A 10 23.64 19.44 2.58
CA LEU A 10 24.88 18.66 2.75
C LEU A 10 24.64 17.24 3.24
N ARG A 11 23.44 16.91 3.75
CA ARG A 11 23.08 15.52 4.01
C ARG A 11 22.75 14.88 2.68
N GLY A 12 23.64 14.00 2.20
CA GLY A 12 23.42 13.26 0.97
C GLY A 12 22.07 12.49 0.98
N PRO A 13 21.63 12.02 -0.20
CA PRO A 13 20.41 11.23 -0.33
C PRO A 13 20.36 10.09 0.69
N ALA A 14 19.19 9.90 1.30
CA ALA A 14 18.94 8.81 2.23
C ALA A 14 18.18 7.68 1.52
N ALA A 15 18.62 6.45 1.76
CA ALA A 15 17.99 5.26 1.19
C ALA A 15 16.56 5.05 1.71
N ALA A 16 15.70 4.43 0.89
CA ALA A 16 14.31 4.11 1.24
C ALA A 16 14.16 3.34 2.56
N PHE A 17 15.10 2.47 2.92
CA PHE A 17 15.07 1.74 4.19
C PHE A 17 15.16 2.68 5.40
N TRP A 18 16.12 3.62 5.37
CA TRP A 18 16.27 4.63 6.42
C TRP A 18 15.03 5.51 6.51
N ALA A 19 14.49 5.93 5.36
CA ALA A 19 13.28 6.74 5.33
C ALA A 19 12.07 6.00 5.94
N ALA A 20 11.93 4.71 5.63
CA ALA A 20 10.91 3.86 6.21
C ALA A 20 11.04 3.74 7.73
N GLU A 21 12.25 3.45 8.26
CA GLU A 21 12.49 3.39 9.71
C GLU A 21 12.09 4.68 10.39
N ARG A 22 12.52 5.83 9.84
CA ARG A 22 12.21 7.14 10.41
C ARG A 22 10.71 7.45 10.45
N LEU A 23 9.98 7.07 9.40
CA LEU A 23 8.52 7.22 9.38
C LEU A 23 7.84 6.28 10.37
N ASN A 24 8.36 5.07 10.60
CA ASN A 24 7.83 4.17 11.63
C ASN A 24 8.09 4.71 13.05
N GLU A 25 9.28 5.25 13.33
CA GLU A 25 9.55 5.91 14.62
C GLU A 25 8.55 7.04 14.91
N ALA A 26 8.22 7.83 13.89
CA ALA A 26 7.26 8.92 14.02
C ALA A 26 5.82 8.45 14.30
N LEU A 27 5.49 7.21 13.92
CA LEU A 27 4.18 6.60 14.18
C LEU A 27 4.07 6.00 15.59
N GLY A 28 5.18 5.80 16.32
CA GLY A 28 5.20 5.14 17.63
C GLY A 28 5.28 3.61 17.53
N GLU A 29 4.88 2.91 18.59
CA GLU A 29 5.15 1.46 18.73
C GLU A 29 4.73 0.62 17.50
N PRO A 30 5.56 -0.37 17.11
CA PRO A 30 5.30 -1.21 15.95
C PRO A 30 4.06 -2.08 16.13
N LEU A 31 3.49 -2.55 15.01
CA LEU A 31 2.38 -3.49 15.00
C LEU A 31 2.73 -4.79 15.76
N PRO A 32 1.74 -5.53 16.31
CA PRO A 32 1.94 -6.74 17.12
C PRO A 32 2.79 -7.87 16.48
N PHE A 33 3.09 -7.78 15.19
CA PHE A 33 3.83 -8.78 14.42
C PHE A 33 5.20 -8.32 13.90
N GLY A 34 5.79 -7.29 14.50
CA GLY A 34 7.21 -6.94 14.28
C GLY A 34 7.60 -6.55 12.86
N ARG A 35 6.63 -6.22 11.99
CA ARG A 35 6.88 -5.67 10.64
C ARG A 35 6.68 -4.16 10.65
N PRO A 36 7.56 -3.38 9.99
CA PRO A 36 7.38 -1.95 9.86
C PRO A 36 6.10 -1.64 9.07
N ARG A 37 5.29 -0.70 9.57
CA ARG A 37 4.06 -0.23 8.93
C ARG A 37 4.36 0.45 7.61
N VAL A 38 5.48 1.16 7.54
CA VAL A 38 6.04 1.73 6.33
C VAL A 38 7.25 0.89 5.92
N THR A 39 7.22 0.27 4.74
CA THR A 39 8.36 -0.48 4.18
C THR A 39 9.18 0.41 3.25
N ALA A 40 10.39 -0.02 2.86
CA ALA A 40 11.17 0.68 1.84
C ALA A 40 10.38 0.80 0.51
N ALA A 41 9.64 -0.24 0.12
CA ALA A 41 8.73 -0.18 -1.03
C ALA A 41 7.64 0.89 -0.87
N ALA A 42 7.10 1.08 0.34
CA ALA A 42 6.12 2.13 0.63
C ALA A 42 6.69 3.55 0.41
N VAL A 43 8.00 3.75 0.57
CA VAL A 43 8.66 5.03 0.25
C VAL A 43 8.61 5.29 -1.26
N GLY A 44 8.81 4.27 -2.09
CA GLY A 44 8.58 4.36 -3.54
C GLY A 44 7.17 4.78 -3.91
N HIS A 45 6.16 4.33 -3.15
CA HIS A 45 4.78 4.77 -3.34
C HIS A 45 4.53 6.22 -2.90
N LEU A 46 5.17 6.68 -1.82
CA LEU A 46 5.12 8.08 -1.40
C LEU A 46 5.77 9.02 -2.42
N VAL A 47 6.86 8.58 -3.05
CA VAL A 47 7.49 9.31 -4.16
C VAL A 47 6.56 9.40 -5.36
N ARG A 48 5.97 8.27 -5.79
CA ARG A 48 4.99 8.26 -6.90
C ARG A 48 3.75 9.12 -6.61
N ALA A 49 3.35 9.21 -5.34
CA ALA A 49 2.25 10.06 -4.89
C ALA A 49 2.65 11.54 -4.70
N GLY A 50 3.90 11.92 -4.99
CA GLY A 50 4.41 13.28 -4.83
C GLY A 50 4.57 13.76 -3.39
N GLN A 51 4.53 12.85 -2.41
CA GLN A 51 4.74 13.18 -0.99
C GLN A 51 6.23 13.31 -0.64
N LEU A 52 7.11 12.66 -1.41
CA LEU A 52 8.57 12.76 -1.33
C LEU A 52 9.14 12.97 -2.73
N ALA A 53 10.28 13.65 -2.84
CA ALA A 53 10.97 13.81 -4.12
C ALA A 53 11.92 12.62 -4.36
N TYR A 54 11.91 12.13 -5.60
CA TYR A 54 12.89 11.14 -6.07
C TYR A 54 14.26 11.80 -6.26
N LEU A 55 15.30 11.26 -5.64
CA LEU A 55 16.69 11.73 -5.81
C LEU A 55 17.60 10.72 -6.54
N GLY A 56 17.13 9.49 -6.80
CA GLY A 56 17.92 8.45 -7.44
C GLY A 56 17.60 7.04 -6.92
N GLY A 57 18.40 6.06 -7.33
CA GLY A 57 18.28 4.68 -6.86
C GLY A 57 17.29 3.83 -7.65
N ASP A 58 16.83 2.74 -7.01
CA ASP A 58 15.77 1.89 -7.54
C ASP A 58 14.41 2.59 -7.38
N ALA A 59 13.57 2.61 -8.41
CA ALA A 59 12.26 3.25 -8.35
C ALA A 59 11.34 2.63 -7.28
N ASP A 60 11.51 1.33 -6.98
CA ASP A 60 10.78 0.67 -5.91
C ASP A 60 11.40 0.95 -4.53
N HIS A 61 12.68 1.32 -4.47
CA HIS A 61 13.42 1.61 -3.26
C HIS A 61 14.25 2.91 -3.40
N PRO A 62 13.59 4.07 -3.60
CA PRO A 62 14.27 5.26 -4.06
C PRO A 62 15.08 5.93 -2.96
N ASP A 63 16.11 6.64 -3.39
CA ASP A 63 16.80 7.61 -2.57
C ASP A 63 15.97 8.90 -2.44
N VAL A 64 15.83 9.42 -1.23
CA VAL A 64 15.00 10.59 -0.89
C VAL A 64 15.77 11.59 -0.03
N HIS A 65 15.30 12.84 0.01
CA HIS A 65 15.94 13.85 0.86
C HIS A 65 15.61 13.61 2.33
N PRO A 66 16.60 13.51 3.25
CA PRO A 66 16.34 13.25 4.66
C PRO A 66 15.42 14.30 5.30
N ASP A 67 15.57 15.58 4.96
CA ASP A 67 14.70 16.62 5.53
C ASP A 67 13.25 16.55 5.03
N GLN A 68 12.98 16.00 3.85
CA GLN A 68 11.61 15.75 3.42
C GLN A 68 10.97 14.64 4.23
N VAL A 69 11.75 13.59 4.55
CA VAL A 69 11.30 12.50 5.43
C VAL A 69 11.02 13.05 6.83
N GLU A 70 11.91 13.87 7.37
CA GLU A 70 11.74 14.51 8.68
C GLU A 70 10.55 15.48 8.72
N ALA A 71 10.34 16.25 7.65
CA ALA A 71 9.17 17.13 7.51
C ALA A 71 7.88 16.31 7.47
N LEU A 72 7.86 15.23 6.69
CA LEU A 72 6.73 14.29 6.61
C LEU A 72 6.49 13.59 7.96
N ALA A 73 7.54 13.16 8.65
CA ALA A 73 7.48 12.53 9.97
C ALA A 73 6.85 13.44 11.05
N ARG A 74 7.07 14.75 10.96
CA ARG A 74 6.49 15.73 11.90
C ARG A 74 5.03 16.09 11.61
N ARG A 75 4.47 15.66 10.47
CA ARG A 75 3.10 15.98 10.11
C ARG A 75 2.11 15.24 11.01
N ARG A 76 1.17 15.98 11.60
CA ARG A 76 0.10 15.39 12.42
C ARG A 76 -0.82 14.46 11.63
N ASP A 77 -0.95 14.70 10.32
CA ASP A 77 -1.74 13.88 9.40
C ASP A 77 -0.93 12.74 8.75
N LEU A 78 0.30 12.46 9.21
CA LEU A 78 1.12 11.35 8.72
C LEU A 78 0.35 10.02 8.63
N PRO A 79 -0.42 9.57 9.65
CA PRO A 79 -1.18 8.34 9.54
C PRO A 79 -2.19 8.35 8.39
N VAL A 80 -2.80 9.50 8.09
CA VAL A 80 -3.79 9.67 7.02
C VAL A 80 -3.13 9.64 5.65
N ILE A 81 -1.97 10.28 5.51
CA ILE A 81 -1.17 10.25 4.27
C ILE A 81 -0.76 8.81 3.96
N LEU A 82 -0.28 8.08 4.97
CA LEU A 82 0.14 6.69 4.80
C LEU A 82 -1.05 5.78 4.48
N ASP A 83 -2.18 5.92 5.18
CA ASP A 83 -3.41 5.17 4.87
C ASP A 83 -3.87 5.39 3.42
N ARG A 84 -3.64 6.58 2.87
CA ARG A 84 -4.05 6.92 1.50
C ARG A 84 -3.09 6.39 0.43
N HIS A 85 -1.78 6.45 0.68
CA HIS A 85 -0.78 6.28 -0.39
C HIS A 85 0.03 5.00 -0.30
N VAL A 86 0.11 4.36 0.88
CA VAL A 86 0.80 3.08 1.02
C VAL A 86 -0.14 1.97 0.52
N PRO A 87 0.29 1.16 -0.46
CA PRO A 87 -0.55 0.07 -0.95
C PRO A 87 -0.83 -0.97 0.11
N LEU A 88 -1.97 -1.64 -0.05
CA LEU A 88 -2.47 -2.65 0.85
C LEU A 88 -2.22 -4.03 0.26
N GLY A 89 -1.77 -4.96 1.12
CA GLY A 89 -1.89 -6.38 0.81
C GLY A 89 -3.36 -6.81 0.75
N PRO A 90 -3.66 -8.01 0.24
CA PRO A 90 -5.04 -8.43 -0.01
C PRO A 90 -5.92 -8.46 1.26
N ASP A 91 -5.37 -8.91 2.39
CA ASP A 91 -6.07 -8.94 3.67
C ASP A 91 -6.34 -7.53 4.20
N GLN A 92 -5.34 -6.63 4.07
CA GLN A 92 -5.47 -5.24 4.47
C GLN A 92 -6.52 -4.50 3.61
N ALA A 93 -6.56 -4.78 2.31
CA ALA A 93 -7.55 -4.21 1.40
C ALA A 93 -8.97 -4.67 1.74
N ALA A 94 -9.15 -5.97 2.04
CA ALA A 94 -10.44 -6.50 2.50
C ALA A 94 -10.89 -5.84 3.81
N VAL A 95 -9.99 -5.71 4.79
CA VAL A 95 -10.25 -5.00 6.05
C VAL A 95 -10.64 -3.55 5.81
N ARG A 96 -9.94 -2.84 4.91
CA ARG A 96 -10.22 -1.44 4.58
C ARG A 96 -11.62 -1.23 3.98
N LEU A 97 -12.12 -2.21 3.22
CA LEU A 97 -13.48 -2.22 2.68
C LEU A 97 -14.55 -2.66 3.70
N GLY A 98 -14.12 -3.31 4.79
CA GLY A 98 -14.99 -3.96 5.76
C GLY A 98 -15.64 -5.24 5.22
N VAL A 99 -15.02 -5.89 4.23
CA VAL A 99 -15.55 -7.10 3.57
C VAL A 99 -14.68 -8.32 3.88
N ARG A 100 -15.21 -9.52 3.66
CA ARG A 100 -14.42 -10.74 3.87
C ARG A 100 -13.38 -10.88 2.77
N ARG A 101 -12.27 -11.56 3.09
CA ARG A 101 -11.16 -11.79 2.15
C ARG A 101 -11.61 -12.42 0.83
N VAL A 102 -12.53 -13.39 0.89
CA VAL A 102 -13.11 -14.07 -0.27
C VAL A 102 -13.94 -13.13 -1.16
N ASP A 103 -14.60 -12.14 -0.58
CA ASP A 103 -15.35 -11.14 -1.36
C ASP A 103 -14.38 -10.20 -2.08
N PHE A 104 -13.27 -9.81 -1.44
CA PHE A 104 -12.22 -9.04 -2.09
C PHE A 104 -11.52 -9.82 -3.23
N ASP A 105 -11.20 -11.11 -3.03
CA ASP A 105 -10.71 -11.97 -4.11
C ASP A 105 -11.66 -11.98 -5.29
N ARG A 106 -12.97 -12.04 -4.99
CA ARG A 106 -13.97 -12.02 -6.04
C ARG A 106 -13.97 -10.71 -6.83
N MET A 107 -13.73 -9.56 -6.18
CA MET A 107 -13.59 -8.27 -6.87
C MET A 107 -12.36 -8.23 -7.78
N VAL A 108 -11.26 -8.88 -7.38
CA VAL A 108 -10.05 -9.03 -8.20
C VAL A 108 -10.36 -9.92 -9.41
N ASP A 109 -11.01 -11.06 -9.22
CA ASP A 109 -11.40 -11.97 -10.31
C ASP A 109 -12.35 -11.28 -11.31
N LEU A 110 -13.28 -10.47 -10.81
CA LEU A 110 -14.20 -9.68 -11.63
C LEU A 110 -13.49 -8.51 -12.34
N GLY A 111 -12.20 -8.29 -12.08
CA GLY A 111 -11.40 -7.22 -12.67
C GLY A 111 -11.80 -5.82 -12.20
N TRP A 112 -12.47 -5.71 -11.05
CA TRP A 112 -12.88 -4.42 -10.49
C TRP A 112 -11.71 -3.66 -9.89
N ILE A 113 -10.70 -4.39 -9.43
CA ILE A 113 -9.46 -3.83 -8.93
C ILE A 113 -8.29 -4.70 -9.40
N THR A 114 -7.19 -4.05 -9.79
CA THR A 114 -5.96 -4.71 -10.24
C THR A 114 -4.81 -4.34 -9.32
N PRO A 115 -3.85 -5.26 -9.10
CA PRO A 115 -2.65 -4.93 -8.35
C PRO A 115 -1.89 -3.76 -9.01
N THR A 116 -1.36 -2.86 -8.19
CA THR A 116 -0.46 -1.77 -8.62
C THR A 116 1.01 -2.17 -8.52
N GLY A 117 1.30 -3.33 -7.93
CA GLY A 117 2.64 -3.86 -7.71
C GLY A 117 2.56 -5.17 -6.95
N ALA A 118 3.73 -5.68 -6.53
CA ALA A 118 3.82 -6.84 -5.66
C ALA A 118 5.07 -6.75 -4.78
N VAL A 119 5.03 -7.38 -3.61
CA VAL A 119 6.20 -7.54 -2.74
C VAL A 119 6.51 -9.01 -2.55
N GLU A 120 7.80 -9.33 -2.53
CA GLU A 120 8.28 -10.66 -2.19
C GLU A 120 8.45 -10.76 -0.67
N ILE A 121 7.72 -11.69 -0.07
CA ILE A 121 7.79 -11.96 1.36
C ILE A 121 8.47 -13.31 1.54
N ASP A 122 9.71 -13.26 2.04
CA ASP A 122 10.45 -14.46 2.42
C ASP A 122 9.98 -14.94 3.79
N TYR A 123 9.15 -15.97 3.80
CA TYR A 123 8.78 -16.68 5.02
C TYR A 123 9.91 -17.65 5.38
N LYS A 124 11.04 -17.13 5.88
CA LYS A 124 12.27 -17.88 6.27
C LYS A 124 12.09 -18.99 7.32
N ARG A 125 10.86 -19.41 7.64
CA ARG A 125 10.56 -20.56 8.50
C ARG A 125 9.58 -21.58 7.90
N GLN A 126 8.89 -21.32 6.78
CA GLN A 126 7.80 -22.21 6.29
C GLN A 126 7.70 -22.39 4.76
N GLY A 127 8.77 -22.24 3.98
CA GLY A 127 8.86 -22.91 2.67
C GLY A 127 8.68 -22.07 1.40
N GLY A 128 9.18 -20.83 1.37
CA GLY A 128 9.45 -20.14 0.10
C GLY A 128 9.18 -18.63 0.11
N VAL A 129 9.66 -17.97 -0.94
CA VAL A 129 9.35 -16.57 -1.26
C VAL A 129 7.95 -16.51 -1.86
N THR A 130 7.03 -15.83 -1.20
CA THR A 130 5.68 -15.59 -1.72
C THR A 130 5.58 -14.18 -2.28
N ARG A 131 5.21 -14.07 -3.56
CA ARG A 131 4.88 -12.79 -4.18
C ARG A 131 3.46 -12.38 -3.81
N VAL A 132 3.32 -11.32 -3.01
CA VAL A 132 2.04 -10.78 -2.55
C VAL A 132 1.66 -9.57 -3.39
N PRO A 133 0.51 -9.57 -4.09
CA PRO A 133 0.05 -8.41 -4.85
C PRO A 133 -0.34 -7.27 -3.90
N LEU A 134 -0.05 -6.05 -4.33
CA LEU A 134 -0.36 -4.82 -3.62
C LEU A 134 -1.40 -4.01 -4.39
N TYR A 135 -2.35 -3.42 -3.68
CA TYR A 135 -3.45 -2.65 -4.23
C TYR A 135 -3.40 -1.20 -3.73
N SER A 136 -3.67 -0.24 -4.61
CA SER A 136 -3.81 1.17 -4.24
C SER A 136 -4.87 1.33 -3.14
N ALA A 137 -4.47 1.85 -1.98
CA ALA A 137 -5.39 2.09 -0.87
C ALA A 137 -6.50 3.07 -1.25
N GLN A 138 -6.17 4.05 -2.10
CA GLN A 138 -7.14 5.00 -2.66
C GLN A 138 -8.16 4.29 -3.55
N ASP A 139 -7.73 3.43 -4.47
CA ASP A 139 -8.66 2.74 -5.38
C ASP A 139 -9.54 1.77 -4.61
N VAL A 140 -8.98 1.06 -3.63
CA VAL A 140 -9.74 0.24 -2.68
C VAL A 140 -10.81 1.09 -1.97
N ALA A 141 -10.45 2.25 -1.43
CA ALA A 141 -11.41 3.11 -0.73
C ALA A 141 -12.50 3.70 -1.64
N LEU A 142 -12.20 3.89 -2.93
CA LEU A 142 -13.14 4.44 -3.91
C LEU A 142 -14.06 3.39 -4.54
N LEU A 143 -13.76 2.09 -4.41
CA LEU A 143 -14.58 1.02 -4.99
C LEU A 143 -16.08 1.17 -4.69
N PRO A 144 -16.53 1.47 -3.44
CA PRO A 144 -17.96 1.65 -3.16
C PRO A 144 -18.62 2.84 -3.86
N VAL A 145 -17.82 3.86 -4.19
CA VAL A 145 -18.29 5.05 -4.91
C VAL A 145 -18.36 4.78 -6.40
N ILE A 146 -17.38 4.04 -6.94
CA ILE A 146 -17.29 3.71 -8.37
C ILE A 146 -18.28 2.60 -8.76
N ARG A 147 -18.69 1.78 -7.79
CA ARG A 147 -19.64 0.66 -7.97
C ARG A 147 -20.88 0.84 -7.10
N PRO A 148 -21.68 1.91 -7.31
CA PRO A 148 -22.89 2.15 -6.53
C PRO A 148 -23.97 1.07 -6.76
N GLU A 149 -23.88 0.30 -7.85
CA GLU A 149 -24.80 -0.79 -8.18
C GLU A 149 -24.68 -2.01 -7.25
N VAL A 150 -23.62 -2.09 -6.45
CA VAL A 150 -23.38 -3.22 -5.53
C VAL A 150 -23.95 -2.91 -4.15
N ASP A 151 -24.64 -3.88 -3.53
CA ASP A 151 -25.02 -3.76 -2.13
C ASP A 151 -23.82 -3.97 -1.21
N TRP A 152 -23.11 -2.88 -0.93
CA TRP A 152 -21.96 -2.87 -0.03
C TRP A 152 -22.32 -3.15 1.43
N ARG A 153 -23.58 -2.90 1.84
CA ARG A 153 -24.03 -3.22 3.18
C ARG A 153 -24.18 -4.73 3.34
N GLU A 154 -24.75 -5.40 2.33
CA GLU A 154 -24.83 -6.85 2.28
C GLU A 154 -23.42 -7.44 2.36
N LEU A 155 -22.48 -7.02 1.50
CA LEU A 155 -21.11 -7.54 1.49
C LEU A 155 -20.38 -7.41 2.84
N ARG A 156 -20.62 -6.31 3.58
CA ARG A 156 -20.02 -6.08 4.90
C ARG A 156 -20.66 -6.90 6.03
N THR A 157 -21.86 -7.42 5.80
CA THR A 157 -22.64 -8.12 6.84
C THR A 157 -22.80 -9.62 6.58
N VAL A 158 -22.28 -10.14 5.47
CA VAL A 158 -22.36 -11.58 5.16
C VAL A 158 -21.66 -12.42 6.23
N ALA A 159 -22.39 -13.38 6.79
CA ALA A 159 -21.84 -14.29 7.80
C ALA A 159 -20.69 -15.17 7.25
N PRO A 160 -19.72 -15.56 8.10
CA PRO A 160 -18.74 -16.60 7.76
C PRO A 160 -19.40 -17.88 7.24
N GLY A 161 -18.77 -18.57 6.28
CA GLY A 161 -19.28 -19.81 5.68
C GLY A 161 -20.40 -19.64 4.64
N ARG A 162 -20.94 -18.43 4.46
CA ARG A 162 -21.89 -18.14 3.36
C ARG A 162 -21.18 -17.82 2.06
N ARG A 163 -21.75 -18.25 0.94
CA ARG A 163 -21.25 -17.91 -0.41
C ARG A 163 -21.22 -16.39 -0.60
N SER A 164 -20.22 -15.89 -1.32
CA SER A 164 -20.13 -14.47 -1.67
C SER A 164 -21.31 -14.04 -2.55
N PRO A 165 -22.00 -12.92 -2.25
CA PRO A 165 -23.01 -12.33 -3.13
C PRO A 165 -22.47 -12.04 -4.54
N LEU A 166 -21.18 -11.72 -4.65
CA LEU A 166 -20.49 -11.48 -5.92
C LEU A 166 -20.26 -12.75 -6.75
N SER A 167 -20.57 -13.93 -6.21
CA SER A 167 -20.43 -15.20 -6.94
C SER A 167 -21.43 -15.36 -8.09
N ALA A 168 -22.54 -14.62 -8.07
CA ALA A 168 -23.52 -14.63 -9.15
C ALA A 168 -23.03 -13.89 -10.40
N LEU A 169 -22.01 -13.04 -10.27
CA LEU A 169 -21.45 -12.26 -11.36
C LEU A 169 -20.42 -13.07 -12.14
N THR A 170 -20.41 -12.91 -13.46
CA THR A 170 -19.44 -13.58 -14.34
C THR A 170 -18.17 -12.73 -14.48
N PRO A 171 -16.96 -13.29 -14.30
CA PRO A 171 -15.72 -12.58 -14.58
C PRO A 171 -15.62 -12.19 -16.05
N PRO A 172 -14.98 -11.07 -16.39
CA PRO A 172 -14.56 -10.83 -17.76
C PRO A 172 -13.59 -11.95 -18.20
N PRO A 173 -13.54 -12.27 -19.50
CA PRO A 173 -12.54 -13.20 -20.02
C PRO A 173 -11.13 -12.71 -19.67
N PRO A 174 -10.16 -13.61 -19.47
CA PRO A 174 -8.79 -13.21 -19.14
C PRO A 174 -8.27 -12.26 -20.20
N ARG A 175 -7.80 -11.07 -19.78
CA ARG A 175 -7.18 -10.14 -20.70
C ARG A 175 -5.87 -10.79 -21.18
N GLY A 176 -5.83 -11.16 -22.46
CA GLY A 176 -4.66 -11.79 -23.06
C GLY A 176 -3.42 -10.94 -22.81
N GLY A 177 -2.43 -11.51 -22.11
CA GLY A 177 -1.17 -10.84 -21.85
C GLY A 177 -0.38 -10.73 -23.14
N THR A 178 -0.21 -9.51 -23.65
CA THR A 178 0.87 -9.23 -24.60
C THR A 178 2.18 -9.35 -23.81
N ARG A 179 2.88 -10.47 -24.00
CA ARG A 179 4.31 -10.54 -23.64
C ARG A 179 5.04 -9.55 -24.53
N CYS A 180 5.71 -8.58 -23.93
CA CYS A 180 6.84 -7.88 -24.52
C CYS A 180 8.07 -8.26 -23.68
#